data_AF-A0A4R8L586-F1
#
_entry.id   AF-A0A4R8L586-F1
#
_cell.length_a   1.000
_cell.length_b   1.000
_cell.length_c   1.000
_cell.angle_alpha   90.00
_cell.angle_beta   90.00
_cell.angle_gamma   90.00
#
_symmetry.space_group_name_H-M   'P 1'
#
loop_
_entity.id
_entity.type
_entity.pdbx_description
1 polymer ?
#
loop_
_entity_poly.entity_id
_entity_poly.type
_entity_poly.pdbx_seq_one_letter_code
_entity_poly.pdbx_strand_id
1 'polypeptide(L)'
;MEDKKVLKTVIRNGVTFDNYPVYVSEAYGDSYLMKHEELAEEIASCIPQAWRKAVRFDCNLIAEFQDENDEPSEEEQRILSELDSWMKHHN
;
A
#
# COMPACT_ATOMS: atom_id res chain seq x y z
N MET A 1 8.12 -21.65 -9.92
CA MET A 1 7.39 -21.42 -8.65
C MET A 1 7.01 -19.97 -8.67
N GLU A 2 5.72 -19.68 -8.60
CA GLU A 2 5.22 -18.31 -8.62
C GLU A 2 5.10 -17.82 -7.19
N ASP A 3 5.67 -16.65 -6.91
CA ASP A 3 5.52 -16.02 -5.60
C ASP A 3 4.10 -15.49 -5.47
N LYS A 4 3.40 -15.87 -4.39
CA LYS A 4 2.01 -15.48 -4.16
C LYS A 4 1.96 -14.16 -3.39
N LYS A 5 1.38 -13.12 -3.99
CA LYS A 5 1.04 -11.88 -3.27
C LYS A 5 -0.06 -12.15 -2.25
N VAL A 6 0.14 -11.67 -1.02
CA VAL A 6 -0.86 -11.65 0.05
C VAL A 6 -0.80 -10.30 0.78
N LEU A 7 -1.93 -9.85 1.30
CA LEU A 7 -2.00 -8.62 2.09
C LEU A 7 -1.90 -8.96 3.57
N LYS A 8 -1.04 -8.25 4.31
CA LYS A 8 -0.86 -8.44 5.76
C LYS A 8 -0.72 -7.13 6.50
N THR A 9 -1.08 -7.16 7.78
CA THR A 9 -0.66 -6.12 8.72
C THR A 9 0.79 -6.37 9.13
N VAL A 10 1.64 -5.34 8.98
CA VAL A 10 3.06 -5.39 9.27
C VAL A 10 3.43 -4.22 10.18
N ILE A 11 4.36 -4.45 11.11
CA ILE A 11 4.84 -3.38 12.02
C ILE A 11 6.31 -3.15 11.72
N ARG A 12 6.65 -1.93 11.28
CA ARG A 12 8.02 -1.52 10.97
C ARG A 12 8.40 -0.32 11.80
N ASN A 13 9.51 -0.40 12.54
CA ASN A 13 10.01 0.67 13.41
C ASN A 13 8.97 1.23 14.41
N GLY A 14 7.97 0.41 14.79
CA GLY A 14 6.89 0.77 15.70
C GLY A 14 5.67 1.44 15.06
N VAL A 15 5.66 1.64 13.74
CA VAL A 15 4.53 2.11 12.94
C VAL A 15 3.79 0.90 12.35
N THR A 16 2.46 0.95 12.31
CA THR A 16 1.64 -0.14 11.76
C THR A 16 1.24 0.16 10.32
N PHE A 17 1.42 -0.82 9.43
CA PHE A 17 0.98 -0.78 8.05
C PHE A 17 -0.04 -1.89 7.84
N ASP A 18 -1.31 -1.51 7.68
CA ASP A 18 -2.40 -2.42 7.36
C ASP A 18 -2.47 -2.66 5.85
N ASN A 19 -2.89 -3.85 5.42
CA ASN A 19 -3.02 -4.24 4.01
C ASN A 19 -1.71 -4.14 3.19
N TYR A 20 -0.56 -4.31 3.84
CA TYR A 20 0.72 -4.20 3.16
C TYR A 20 0.96 -5.41 2.23
N PRO A 21 1.38 -5.19 0.98
CA PRO A 21 1.64 -6.27 0.02
C PRO A 21 2.94 -7.02 0.35
N VAL A 22 2.81 -8.33 0.61
CA VAL A 22 3.95 -9.24 0.83
C VAL A 22 3.88 -10.44 -0.12
N TYR A 23 5.03 -10.99 -0.49
CA TYR A 23 5.15 -12.17 -1.32
C TYR A 23 5.54 -13.38 -0.48
N VAL A 24 4.86 -14.50 -0.73
CA VAL A 24 5.17 -15.80 -0.16
C VAL A 24 5.83 -16.63 -1.25
N SER A 25 7.06 -17.05 -0.99
CA SER A 25 7.75 -18.00 -1.87
C SER A 25 7.64 -19.41 -1.30
N GLU A 26 7.06 -20.33 -2.08
CA GLU A 26 6.98 -21.75 -1.70
C GLU A 26 8.36 -22.37 -1.47
N ALA A 27 9.40 -21.83 -2.12
CA ALA A 27 10.79 -22.29 -2.00
C ALA A 27 11.43 -21.99 -0.63
N TYR A 28 10.92 -20.98 0.09
CA TYR A 28 11.55 -20.48 1.32
C TYR A 28 10.71 -20.72 2.59
N GLY A 29 9.69 -21.58 2.52
CA GLY A 29 8.88 -22.05 3.66
C GLY A 29 8.24 -20.92 4.46
N ASP A 30 6.99 -20.56 4.16
CA ASP A 30 6.15 -19.57 4.87
C ASP A 30 6.82 -18.22 5.21
N SER A 31 7.97 -17.90 4.61
CA SER A 31 8.64 -16.63 4.78
C SER A 31 8.01 -15.58 3.88
N TYR A 32 7.83 -14.38 4.44
CA TYR A 32 7.18 -13.26 3.78
C TYR A 32 8.23 -12.21 3.41
N LEU A 33 8.24 -11.80 2.15
CA LEU A 33 9.04 -10.67 1.66
C LEU A 33 8.13 -9.48 1.39
N MET A 34 8.43 -8.32 1.99
CA MET A 34 7.68 -7.08 1.75
C MET A 34 7.99 -6.52 0.37
N LYS A 35 6.96 -6.14 -0.42
CA LYS A 35 7.12 -5.61 -1.79
C LYS A 35 7.96 -4.32 -1.84
N HIS A 36 7.81 -3.42 -0.85
CA HIS A 36 8.44 -2.09 -0.83
C HIS A 36 9.06 -1.75 0.53
N GLU A 37 9.89 -2.67 1.04
CA GLU A 37 10.46 -2.57 2.39
C GLU A 37 11.13 -1.22 2.68
N GLU A 38 11.86 -0.68 1.70
CA GLU A 38 12.55 0.62 1.78
C GLU A 38 11.57 1.79 1.98
N LEU A 39 10.45 1.82 1.26
CA LEU A 39 9.44 2.87 1.40
C LEU A 39 8.75 2.83 2.77
N ALA A 40 8.43 1.62 3.26
CA ALA A 40 7.86 1.48 4.60
C ALA A 40 8.85 1.97 5.69
N GLU A 41 10.13 1.73 5.48
CA GLU A 41 11.19 2.19 6.37
C GLU A 41 11.35 3.72 6.33
N GLU A 42 11.32 4.33 5.15
CA GLU A 42 11.35 5.79 4.98
C GLU A 42 10.16 6.45 5.69
N ILE A 43 8.93 5.99 5.43
CA ILE A 43 7.72 6.51 6.09
C ILE A 43 7.86 6.42 7.61
N ALA A 44 8.26 5.26 8.13
CA ALA A 44 8.38 5.07 9.57
C ALA A 44 9.50 5.92 10.19
N SER A 45 10.56 6.23 9.43
CA SER A 45 11.65 7.10 9.86
C SER A 45 11.19 8.56 10.04
N CYS A 46 10.28 9.04 9.20
CA CYS A 46 9.72 10.39 9.26
C CYS A 46 8.78 10.61 10.45
N ILE A 47 8.23 9.53 11.03
CA ILE A 47 7.33 9.63 12.18
C ILE A 47 8.13 9.79 13.49
N PRO A 48 7.84 10.82 14.31
CA PRO A 48 8.44 10.97 15.63
C PRO A 48 8.21 9.74 16.51
N GLN A 49 9.25 9.28 17.20
CA GLN A 49 9.20 8.03 18.00
C GLN A 49 8.04 7.99 19.02
N ALA A 50 7.71 9.14 19.61
CA ALA A 50 6.61 9.27 20.57
C ALA A 50 5.23 8.93 19.98
N TRP A 51 5.07 9.05 18.66
CA TRP A 51 3.78 8.88 17.98
C TRP A 51 3.66 7.52 17.27
N ARG A 52 4.77 6.82 17.01
CA ARG A 52 4.80 5.62 16.16
C ARG A 52 3.77 4.56 16.55
N LYS A 53 3.61 4.30 17.85
CA LYS A 53 2.63 3.31 18.37
C LYS A 53 1.17 3.63 18.05
N ALA A 54 0.84 4.90 17.80
CA ALA A 54 -0.51 5.36 17.47
C ALA A 54 -0.72 5.49 15.96
N VAL A 55 0.35 5.60 15.17
CA VAL A 55 0.26 5.82 13.72
C VAL A 55 0.00 4.49 13.00
N ARG A 56 -1.01 4.50 12.14
CA ARG A 56 -1.40 3.39 11.29
C ARG A 56 -1.61 3.89 9.87
N PHE A 57 -1.15 3.13 8.89
CA PHE A 57 -1.34 3.41 7.46
C PHE A 57 -2.11 2.27 6.80
N ASP A 58 -3.21 2.58 6.12
CA ASP A 58 -3.86 1.64 5.22
C ASP A 58 -3.15 1.70 3.86
N CYS A 59 -2.46 0.63 3.51
CA CYS A 59 -1.64 0.55 2.31
C CYS A 59 -2.46 0.54 1.03
N ASN A 60 -3.75 0.22 1.08
CA ASN A 60 -4.61 0.29 -0.11
C ASN A 60 -4.78 1.73 -0.62
N LEU A 61 -4.54 2.73 0.24
CA LEU A 61 -4.63 4.15 -0.12
C LEU A 61 -3.34 4.71 -0.73
N ILE A 62 -2.26 3.91 -0.75
CA ILE A 62 -0.95 4.32 -1.26
C ILE A 62 -0.83 3.80 -2.68
N ALA A 63 -0.70 4.70 -3.65
CA ALA A 63 -0.67 4.36 -5.08
C ALA A 63 0.44 3.37 -5.42
N GLU A 64 1.61 3.51 -4.79
CA GLU A 64 2.75 2.61 -4.96
C GLU A 64 2.45 1.16 -4.53
N PHE A 65 1.45 0.94 -3.67
CA PHE A 65 1.06 -0.37 -3.17
C PHE A 65 -0.13 -0.98 -3.93
N GLN A 66 -0.83 -0.18 -4.73
CA GLN A 66 -1.81 -0.64 -5.70
C GLN A 66 -1.06 -1.37 -6.83
N ASP A 67 -1.59 -2.50 -7.32
CA ASP A 67 -0.97 -3.14 -8.48
C ASP A 67 -1.29 -2.32 -9.73
N GLU A 68 -0.27 -2.07 -10.56
CA GLU A 68 -0.43 -1.39 -11.86
C GLU A 68 -1.37 -2.13 -12.82
N ASN A 69 -1.76 -3.37 -12.50
CA ASN A 69 -2.70 -4.20 -13.27
C ASN A 69 -4.14 -4.21 -12.70
N ASP A 70 -4.41 -3.53 -11.57
CA ASP A 70 -5.79 -3.20 -11.22
C ASP A 70 -6.20 -2.04 -12.13
N GLU A 71 -6.56 -2.35 -13.38
CA GLU A 71 -7.30 -1.42 -14.21
C GLU A 71 -8.48 -0.94 -13.38
N PRO A 72 -8.63 0.38 -13.16
CA PRO A 72 -9.76 0.89 -12.40
C PRO A 72 -11.02 0.33 -13.02
N SER A 73 -11.89 -0.24 -12.19
CA SER A 73 -13.16 -0.79 -12.66
C SER A 73 -13.92 0.26 -13.47
N GLU A 74 -14.84 -0.15 -14.35
CA GLU A 74 -15.63 0.80 -15.16
C GLU A 74 -16.32 1.87 -14.28
N GLU A 75 -16.67 1.51 -13.04
CA GLU A 75 -17.27 2.41 -12.06
C GLU A 75 -16.25 3.40 -11.46
N GLU A 76 -15.02 2.95 -11.15
CA GLU A 76 -13.93 3.82 -10.72
C GLU A 76 -13.45 4.75 -11.83
N GLN A 77 -13.33 4.26 -13.06
CA GLN A 77 -13.01 5.10 -14.23
C GLN A 77 -14.06 6.18 -14.46
N ARG A 78 -15.33 5.83 -14.28
CA ARG A 78 -16.43 6.79 -14.37
C ARG A 78 -16.33 7.86 -13.28
N ILE A 79 -16.10 7.47 -12.02
CA ILE A 79 -15.94 8.41 -10.90
C ILE A 79 -14.74 9.34 -11.13
N LEU A 80 -13.60 8.80 -11.57
CA LEU A 80 -12.40 9.58 -11.88
C LEU A 80 -12.64 10.56 -13.04
N SER A 81 -13.40 10.15 -14.06
CA SER A 81 -13.76 11.02 -15.20
C SER A 81 -14.73 12.13 -14.82
N GLU A 82 -15.69 11.85 -13.94
CA GLU A 82 -16.62 12.84 -13.39
C GLU A 82 -15.88 13.87 -12.52
N LEU A 83 -14.93 13.42 -11.70
CA LEU A 83 -14.05 14.27 -10.88
C LEU A 83 -13.14 15.17 -11.73
N ASP A 84 -12.49 14.61 -12.76
CA ASP A 84 -11.64 15.36 -13.68
C ASP A 84 -12.43 16.42 -14.46
N SER A 85 -13.64 16.07 -14.92
CA SER A 85 -14.56 17.01 -15.56
C SER A 85 -14.98 18.14 -14.63
N TRP A 86 -15.23 17.86 -13.35
CA TRP A 86 -15.60 18.86 -12.36
C TRP A 86 -14.44 19.81 -12.05
N MET A 87 -13.23 19.30 -11.85
CA MET A 87 -12.04 20.11 -11.59
C MET A 87 -11.69 21.05 -12.76
N LYS A 88 -11.92 20.62 -14.00
CA LYS A 88 -11.69 21.45 -15.20
C LYS A 88 -12.73 22.57 -15.40
N HIS A 89 -13.92 22.46 -14.81
CA HIS A 89 -14.95 23.50 -14.86
C HIS A 89 -14.85 24.52 -13.71
N HIS A 90 -14.08 24.21 -12.68
CA HIS A 90 -13.92 25.05 -11.48
C HIS A 90 -12.54 25.69 -11.33
N ASN A 91 -11.65 25.50 -12.31
CA ASN A 91 -10.42 26.28 -12.55
C ASN A 91 -10.56 27.07 -13.85
#